data_AF-A0A316FZ31-F1
#
_entry.id   AF-A0A316FZ31-F1
#
_cell.length_a   1.000
_cell.length_b   1.000
_cell.length_c   1.000
_cell.angle_alpha   90.00
_cell.angle_beta   90.00
_cell.angle_gamma   90.00
#
_symmetry.space_group_name_H-M   'P 1'
#
loop_
_entity.id
_entity.type
_entity.pdbx_description
1 polymer ?
#
loop_
_entity_poly.entity_id
_entity_poly.type
_entity_poly.pdbx_seq_one_letter_code
_entity_poly.pdbx_strand_id
1 'polypeptide(L)'
;MTALAEPQSGAHQPHHGIPQPRTPYRSPAAAIGWQPPAEQNRAREAADAETLVRQNLEWALFERAHALSARHASAAWERRFHRPLVPYALAALFRQRAGDGNAMVVTAATRLWLAGPDPSDPVDLLSALVDLARARDPRRPWDVRTAIANRHDVPDQAVYTGLAFSSLDTRTGTFAQACADARSELQIPGTILYLADDPAMPGGQRALVADRRGADGHNALTISSHEALSTPVILSRWPYTRVALSLLYERSGYGRVLQVMTELDREIHAADEQRRTSAAERRGDR
;
A
#
# COMPACT_ATOMS: atom_id res chain seq x y z
N MET A 1 -67.02 78.09 -37.89
CA MET A 1 -66.44 78.81 -36.73
C MET A 1 -66.47 77.88 -35.55
N THR A 2 -65.36 77.85 -34.82
CA THR A 2 -64.83 76.71 -34.07
C THR A 2 -65.11 76.81 -32.58
N ALA A 3 -65.25 75.63 -31.96
CA ALA A 3 -64.92 75.26 -30.58
C ALA A 3 -65.81 75.75 -29.43
N LEU A 4 -66.40 74.76 -28.74
CA LEU A 4 -66.43 74.67 -27.27
C LEU A 4 -66.47 73.16 -26.92
N ALA A 5 -65.45 72.66 -26.24
CA ALA A 5 -65.42 71.32 -25.66
C ALA A 5 -64.85 71.37 -24.24
N GLU A 6 -65.47 70.56 -23.39
CA GLU A 6 -65.47 70.53 -21.92
C GLU A 6 -64.17 70.04 -21.25
N PRO A 7 -64.01 70.28 -19.93
CA PRO A 7 -62.83 69.86 -19.17
C PRO A 7 -62.95 68.41 -18.68
N GLN A 8 -61.90 67.61 -18.91
CA GLN A 8 -61.77 66.28 -18.31
C GLN A 8 -60.94 66.34 -17.02
N SER A 9 -61.56 65.95 -15.91
CA SER A 9 -60.92 65.66 -14.62
C SER A 9 -60.22 64.30 -14.69
N GLY A 10 -58.90 64.29 -14.58
CA GLY A 10 -58.10 63.07 -14.44
C GLY A 10 -57.97 62.66 -12.98
N ALA A 11 -58.52 61.50 -12.63
CA ALA A 11 -58.35 60.86 -11.33
C ALA A 11 -56.94 60.26 -11.19
N HIS A 12 -56.19 60.66 -10.17
CA HIS A 12 -54.95 60.00 -9.75
C HIS A 12 -55.27 58.78 -8.88
N GLN A 13 -54.89 57.58 -9.35
CA GLN A 13 -54.82 56.38 -8.50
C GLN A 13 -53.49 56.37 -7.73
N PRO A 14 -53.47 56.07 -6.42
CA PRO A 14 -52.24 55.78 -5.70
C PRO A 14 -51.82 54.32 -5.95
N HIS A 15 -50.64 54.12 -6.51
CA HIS A 15 -50.00 52.80 -6.58
C HIS A 15 -49.57 52.35 -5.18
N HIS A 16 -50.31 51.39 -4.61
CA HIS A 16 -49.83 50.60 -3.46
C HIS A 16 -48.73 49.64 -3.93
N GLY A 17 -47.46 50.03 -3.71
CA GLY A 17 -46.30 49.17 -3.92
C GLY A 17 -46.26 48.04 -2.89
N ILE A 18 -46.25 46.79 -3.38
CA ILE A 18 -46.05 45.58 -2.57
C ILE A 18 -44.61 45.61 -2.02
N PRO A 19 -44.37 45.38 -0.71
CA PRO A 19 -43.02 45.32 -0.16
C PRO A 19 -42.29 44.11 -0.75
N GLN A 20 -41.22 44.36 -1.51
CA GLN A 20 -40.39 43.26 -2.01
C GLN A 20 -39.67 42.57 -0.85
N PRO A 21 -39.65 41.22 -0.82
CA PRO A 21 -38.87 40.48 0.16
C PRO A 21 -37.40 40.82 -0.01
N ARG A 22 -36.78 41.38 1.03
CA ARG A 22 -35.34 41.63 1.09
C ARG A 22 -34.62 40.30 0.93
N THR A 23 -33.98 40.09 -0.21
CA THR A 23 -33.04 38.99 -0.40
C THR A 23 -31.99 39.07 0.71
N PRO A 24 -31.76 38.00 1.48
CA PRO A 24 -30.77 38.01 2.55
C PRO A 24 -29.40 38.35 1.94
N TYR A 25 -28.73 39.34 2.53
CA TYR A 25 -27.39 39.75 2.14
C TYR A 25 -26.46 38.55 2.27
N ARG A 26 -26.10 37.93 1.15
CA ARG A 26 -25.12 36.85 1.10
C ARG A 26 -23.77 37.49 1.41
N SER A 27 -23.23 37.24 2.60
CA SER A 27 -21.95 37.80 3.04
C SER A 27 -20.88 37.55 1.96
N PRO A 28 -20.08 38.55 1.56
CA PRO A 28 -19.05 38.42 0.54
C PRO A 28 -18.08 37.26 0.80
N ALA A 29 -17.86 36.89 2.07
CA ALA A 29 -17.01 35.78 2.46
C ALA A 29 -17.43 34.43 1.85
N ALA A 30 -18.73 34.19 1.68
CA ALA A 30 -19.26 32.96 1.09
C ALA A 30 -19.11 32.90 -0.45
N ALA A 31 -18.85 34.03 -1.11
CA ALA A 31 -18.69 34.12 -2.56
C ALA A 31 -17.23 33.90 -3.03
N ILE A 32 -16.25 33.98 -2.12
CA ILE A 32 -14.81 33.93 -2.43
C ILE A 32 -14.16 32.63 -1.90
N GLY A 33 -14.94 31.69 -1.35
CA GLY A 33 -14.40 30.45 -0.78
C GLY A 33 -13.49 30.66 0.44
N TRP A 34 -13.57 31.82 1.09
CA TRP A 34 -12.79 32.12 2.29
C TRP A 34 -13.34 31.33 3.48
N GLN A 35 -12.51 30.46 4.06
CA GLN A 35 -12.82 29.75 5.30
C GLN A 35 -12.22 30.49 6.50
N PRO A 36 -12.89 30.54 7.66
CA PRO A 36 -12.31 31.07 8.89
C PRO A 36 -10.99 30.36 9.25
N PRO A 37 -9.98 31.06 9.80
CA PRO A 37 -8.69 30.46 10.16
C PRO A 37 -8.80 29.21 11.06
N ALA A 38 -9.79 29.15 11.95
CA ALA A 38 -10.02 27.99 12.81
C ALA A 38 -10.52 26.74 12.06
N GLU A 39 -11.19 26.90 10.92
CA GLU A 39 -11.59 25.79 10.04
C GLU A 39 -10.42 25.34 9.17
N GLN A 40 -9.63 26.30 8.67
CA GLN A 40 -8.38 26.00 7.95
C GLN A 40 -7.39 25.23 8.83
N ASN A 41 -7.23 25.63 10.10
CA ASN A 41 -6.38 24.94 11.06
C ASN A 41 -6.89 23.52 11.35
N ARG A 42 -8.19 23.34 11.59
CA ARG A 42 -8.78 22.00 11.80
C ARG A 42 -8.62 21.09 10.58
N ALA A 43 -8.82 21.63 9.37
CA ALA A 43 -8.62 20.88 8.13
C ALA A 43 -7.15 20.47 7.95
N ARG A 44 -6.21 21.37 8.29
CA ARG A 44 -4.78 21.09 8.28
C ARG A 44 -4.39 20.03 9.30
N GLU A 45 -4.86 20.15 10.54
CA GLU A 45 -4.63 19.17 11.61
C GLU A 45 -5.17 17.78 11.22
N ALA A 46 -6.35 17.72 10.61
CA ALA A 46 -6.91 16.46 10.11
C ALA A 46 -6.07 15.86 8.98
N ALA A 47 -5.61 16.67 8.03
CA ALA A 47 -4.74 16.23 6.94
C ALA A 47 -3.36 15.75 7.43
N ASP A 48 -2.80 16.45 8.42
CA ASP A 48 -1.54 16.06 9.08
C ASP A 48 -1.73 14.72 9.83
N ALA A 49 -2.83 14.53 10.55
CA ALA A 49 -3.15 13.28 11.24
C ALA A 49 -3.33 12.10 10.27
N GLU A 50 -4.02 12.31 9.15
CA GLU A 50 -4.17 11.29 8.10
C GLU A 50 -2.80 10.92 7.49
N THR A 51 -1.97 11.92 7.23
CA THR A 51 -0.60 11.73 6.72
C THR A 51 0.24 10.90 7.70
N LEU A 52 0.16 11.19 9.00
CA LEU A 52 0.86 10.43 10.05
C LEU A 52 0.40 8.96 10.08
N VAL A 53 -0.91 8.69 10.04
CA VAL A 53 -1.46 7.33 10.03
C VAL A 53 -0.97 6.55 8.81
N ARG A 54 -1.01 7.19 7.63
CA ARG A 54 -0.53 6.58 6.38
C ARG A 54 0.95 6.20 6.47
N GLN A 55 1.80 7.12 6.93
CA GLN A 55 3.23 6.87 7.08
C GLN A 55 3.56 5.82 8.13
N ASN A 56 2.85 5.80 9.25
CA ASN A 56 3.03 4.78 10.27
C ASN A 56 2.69 3.38 9.72
N LEU A 57 1.64 3.27 8.90
CA LEU A 57 1.30 2.04 8.21
C LEU A 57 2.38 1.63 7.20
N GLU A 58 2.88 2.57 6.39
CA GLU A 58 3.99 2.32 5.44
C GLU A 58 5.23 1.79 6.16
N TRP A 59 5.57 2.40 7.30
CA TRP A 59 6.72 1.98 8.07
C TRP A 59 6.51 0.60 8.69
N ALA A 60 5.32 0.32 9.22
CA ALA A 60 4.99 -1.01 9.73
C ALA A 60 5.05 -2.09 8.61
N LEU A 61 4.62 -1.76 7.40
CA LEU A 61 4.73 -2.64 6.23
C LEU A 61 6.19 -2.91 5.86
N PHE A 62 7.02 -1.86 5.79
CA PHE A 62 8.44 -1.97 5.51
C PHE A 62 9.18 -2.78 6.58
N GLU A 63 8.98 -2.48 7.86
CA GLU A 63 9.60 -3.21 8.98
C GLU A 63 9.21 -4.69 8.96
N ARG A 64 7.97 -5.01 8.56
CA ARG A 64 7.55 -6.40 8.37
C ARG A 64 8.26 -7.08 7.21
N ALA A 65 8.44 -6.40 6.08
CA ALA A 65 9.20 -6.88 4.94
C ALA A 65 10.70 -7.05 5.26
N HIS A 66 11.27 -6.14 6.04
CA HIS A 66 12.64 -6.24 6.53
C HIS A 66 12.82 -7.41 7.49
N ALA A 67 11.90 -7.59 8.43
CA ALA A 67 11.89 -8.73 9.35
C ALA A 67 11.73 -10.07 8.61
N LEU A 68 10.98 -10.12 7.51
CA LEU A 68 10.90 -11.29 6.63
C LEU A 68 12.30 -11.67 6.12
N SER A 69 13.07 -10.71 5.59
CA SER A 69 14.41 -10.99 5.06
C SER A 69 15.37 -11.52 6.14
N ALA A 70 15.39 -10.92 7.32
CA ALA A 70 16.23 -11.38 8.42
C ALA A 70 15.85 -12.80 8.89
N ARG A 71 14.54 -13.06 9.06
CA ARG A 71 14.05 -14.39 9.46
C ARG A 71 14.28 -15.44 8.39
N HIS A 72 14.16 -15.06 7.13
CA HIS A 72 14.45 -15.93 6.00
C HIS A 72 15.93 -16.32 5.97
N ALA A 73 16.84 -15.35 6.16
CA ALA A 73 18.27 -15.62 6.27
C ALA A 73 18.60 -16.60 7.42
N SER A 74 18.03 -16.38 8.62
CA SER A 74 18.18 -17.31 9.77
C SER A 74 17.69 -18.71 9.42
N ALA A 75 16.48 -18.83 8.88
CA ALA A 75 15.88 -20.12 8.56
C ALA A 75 16.64 -20.86 7.43
N ALA A 76 17.13 -20.14 6.44
CA ALA A 76 17.92 -20.71 5.34
C ALA A 76 19.30 -21.17 5.84
N TRP A 77 19.96 -20.36 6.69
CA TRP A 77 21.23 -20.70 7.32
C TRP A 77 21.12 -21.96 8.18
N GLU A 78 20.15 -22.03 9.08
CA GLU A 78 19.93 -23.19 9.97
C GLU A 78 19.69 -24.49 9.17
N ARG A 79 19.04 -24.40 8.02
CA ARG A 79 18.60 -25.57 7.24
C ARG A 79 19.56 -25.99 6.12
N ARG A 80 20.65 -25.24 5.91
CA ARG A 80 21.52 -25.34 4.72
C ARG A 80 22.09 -26.73 4.43
N PHE A 81 22.29 -27.57 5.45
CA PHE A 81 22.90 -28.90 5.28
C PHE A 81 21.93 -30.08 5.28
N HIS A 82 20.65 -29.88 5.61
CA HIS A 82 19.70 -30.99 5.78
C HIS A 82 18.45 -30.84 4.92
N ARG A 83 17.84 -29.66 4.95
CA ARG A 83 16.59 -29.39 4.22
C ARG A 83 16.65 -27.96 3.68
N PRO A 84 17.59 -27.70 2.74
CA PRO A 84 17.89 -26.35 2.30
C PRO A 84 16.63 -25.65 1.79
N LEU A 85 16.54 -24.36 2.07
CA LEU A 85 15.54 -23.49 1.45
C LEU A 85 16.11 -22.94 0.15
N VAL A 86 15.24 -22.64 -0.82
CA VAL A 86 15.66 -21.78 -1.92
C VAL A 86 15.99 -20.38 -1.35
N PRO A 87 16.80 -19.57 -2.03
CA PRO A 87 17.18 -18.24 -1.53
C PRO A 87 16.06 -17.21 -1.70
N TYR A 88 14.80 -17.64 -1.72
CA TYR A 88 13.64 -16.79 -1.98
C TYR A 88 12.51 -17.04 -0.97
N ALA A 89 11.85 -15.96 -0.56
CA ALA A 89 10.69 -16.00 0.32
C ALA A 89 9.66 -14.94 -0.12
N LEU A 90 8.38 -15.25 0.01
CA LEU A 90 7.28 -14.32 -0.28
C LEU A 90 6.42 -14.12 0.97
N ALA A 91 5.92 -12.91 1.17
CA ALA A 91 4.92 -12.59 2.17
C ALA A 91 3.78 -11.75 1.57
N ALA A 92 2.56 -12.24 1.72
CA ALA A 92 1.37 -11.41 1.58
C ALA A 92 1.17 -10.63 2.88
N LEU A 93 1.12 -9.30 2.79
CA LEU A 93 1.02 -8.39 3.91
C LEU A 93 -0.43 -7.97 4.11
N PHE A 94 -0.82 -7.90 5.38
CA PHE A 94 -2.18 -7.54 5.78
C PHE A 94 -2.15 -6.48 6.85
N ARG A 95 -3.12 -5.58 6.80
CA ARG A 95 -3.38 -4.59 7.85
C ARG A 95 -4.65 -4.91 8.60
N GLN A 96 -4.65 -4.61 9.89
CA GLN A 96 -5.82 -4.67 10.74
C GLN A 96 -5.75 -3.60 11.83
N ARG A 97 -6.88 -3.18 12.38
CA ARG A 97 -6.88 -2.37 13.59
C ARG A 97 -6.48 -3.23 14.79
N ALA A 98 -5.66 -2.67 15.67
CA ALA A 98 -5.39 -3.24 16.98
C ALA A 98 -6.68 -3.31 17.81
N GLY A 99 -6.69 -4.15 18.85
CA GLY A 99 -7.86 -4.33 19.72
C GLY A 99 -8.29 -3.06 20.47
N ASP A 100 -7.39 -2.08 20.62
CA ASP A 100 -7.66 -0.74 21.19
C ASP A 100 -8.23 0.27 20.17
N GLY A 101 -8.37 -0.12 18.90
CA GLY A 101 -8.99 0.65 17.83
C GLY A 101 -8.15 1.78 17.23
N ASN A 102 -7.05 2.18 17.89
CA ASN A 102 -6.29 3.38 17.52
C ASN A 102 -5.04 3.09 16.67
N ALA A 103 -4.45 1.90 16.79
CA ALA A 103 -3.26 1.54 16.02
C ALA A 103 -3.58 0.59 14.85
N MET A 104 -2.83 0.72 13.76
CA MET A 104 -2.82 -0.28 12.68
C MET A 104 -1.69 -1.29 12.93
N VAL A 105 -2.01 -2.57 12.87
CA VAL A 105 -1.06 -3.68 12.98
C VAL A 105 -0.89 -4.33 11.62
N VAL A 106 0.36 -4.65 11.28
CA VAL A 106 0.70 -5.37 10.06
C VAL A 106 1.06 -6.82 10.38
N THR A 107 0.36 -7.74 9.75
CA THR A 107 0.62 -9.18 9.81
C THR A 107 1.02 -9.71 8.43
N ALA A 108 1.53 -10.93 8.37
CA ALA A 108 1.99 -11.52 7.11
C ALA A 108 1.66 -13.01 7.01
N ALA A 109 1.23 -13.43 5.84
CA ALA A 109 1.16 -14.84 5.44
C ALA A 109 2.36 -15.13 4.53
N THR A 110 3.25 -16.02 4.94
CA THR A 110 4.56 -16.24 4.33
C THR A 110 4.62 -17.57 3.59
N ARG A 111 5.27 -17.57 2.43
CA ARG A 111 5.66 -18.76 1.69
C ARG A 111 7.18 -18.86 1.68
N LEU A 112 7.68 -20.00 2.17
CA LEU A 112 9.07 -20.44 2.01
C LEU A 112 9.09 -21.68 1.14
N TRP A 113 10.01 -21.75 0.18
CA TRP A 113 10.18 -22.93 -0.66
C TRP A 113 11.39 -23.74 -0.23
N LEU A 114 11.26 -25.05 -0.29
CA LEU A 114 12.37 -25.97 -0.11
C LEU A 114 13.16 -26.04 -1.40
N ALA A 115 14.48 -26.10 -1.30
CA ALA A 115 15.31 -26.43 -2.43
C ALA A 115 15.06 -27.89 -2.83
N GLY A 116 14.97 -28.13 -4.13
CA GLY A 116 14.69 -29.41 -4.74
C GLY A 116 15.22 -29.44 -6.18
N PRO A 117 14.89 -30.49 -6.95
CA PRO A 117 15.29 -30.61 -8.36
C PRO A 117 14.55 -29.62 -9.28
N ASP A 118 13.44 -29.07 -8.80
CA ASP A 118 12.58 -28.11 -9.49
C ASP A 118 13.18 -26.69 -9.55
N PRO A 119 12.69 -25.82 -10.44
CA PRO A 119 13.29 -24.50 -10.69
C PRO A 119 13.39 -23.67 -9.41
N SER A 120 14.61 -23.22 -9.15
CA SER A 120 14.93 -22.22 -8.13
C SER A 120 14.80 -20.80 -8.68
N ASP A 121 14.43 -20.59 -9.95
CA ASP A 121 14.33 -19.24 -10.50
C ASP A 121 13.16 -18.47 -9.86
N PRO A 122 13.39 -17.24 -9.36
CA PRO A 122 12.36 -16.48 -8.67
C PRO A 122 11.19 -16.08 -9.58
N VAL A 123 11.43 -15.88 -10.87
CA VAL A 123 10.38 -15.53 -11.85
C VAL A 123 9.47 -16.72 -12.07
N ASP A 124 10.03 -17.93 -12.21
CA ASP A 124 9.23 -19.15 -12.39
C ASP A 124 8.40 -19.46 -11.14
N LEU A 125 9.01 -19.34 -9.94
CA LEU A 125 8.30 -19.54 -8.67
C LEU A 125 7.13 -18.58 -8.50
N LEU A 126 7.31 -17.30 -8.83
CA LEU A 126 6.25 -16.30 -8.77
C LEU A 126 5.21 -16.50 -9.87
N SER A 127 5.61 -16.87 -11.09
CA SER A 127 4.69 -17.12 -12.20
C SER A 127 3.77 -18.29 -11.90
N ALA A 128 4.29 -19.36 -11.29
CA ALA A 128 3.46 -20.48 -10.82
C ALA A 128 2.40 -20.04 -9.78
N LEU A 129 2.72 -19.06 -8.93
CA LEU A 129 1.74 -18.49 -8.00
C LEU A 129 0.71 -17.61 -8.69
N VAL A 130 1.10 -16.86 -9.73
CA VAL A 130 0.17 -16.11 -10.58
C VAL A 130 -0.81 -17.07 -11.26
N ASP A 131 -0.31 -18.15 -11.85
CA ASP A 131 -1.15 -19.16 -12.51
C ASP A 131 -2.10 -19.84 -11.51
N LEU A 132 -1.60 -20.17 -10.32
CA LEU A 132 -2.43 -20.69 -9.23
C LEU A 132 -3.55 -19.71 -8.83
N ALA A 133 -3.24 -18.41 -8.74
CA ALA A 133 -4.21 -17.39 -8.40
C ALA A 133 -5.23 -17.17 -9.52
N ARG A 134 -4.82 -17.24 -10.80
CA ARG A 134 -5.70 -17.12 -11.97
C ARG A 134 -6.61 -18.33 -12.14
N ALA A 135 -6.12 -19.53 -11.81
CA ALA A 135 -6.89 -20.77 -11.89
C ALA A 135 -7.95 -20.92 -10.77
N ARG A 136 -8.13 -19.92 -9.90
CA ARG A 136 -9.11 -19.97 -8.81
C ARG A 136 -10.53 -20.10 -9.36
N ASP A 137 -11.32 -20.98 -8.75
CA ASP A 137 -12.76 -21.07 -9.04
C ASP A 137 -13.48 -19.87 -8.41
N PRO A 138 -14.08 -18.96 -9.19
CA PRO A 138 -14.76 -17.78 -8.65
C PRO A 138 -15.97 -18.15 -7.77
N ARG A 139 -16.46 -19.39 -7.81
CA ARG A 139 -17.56 -19.85 -6.96
C ARG A 139 -17.09 -20.32 -5.58
N ARG A 140 -15.79 -20.50 -5.38
CA ARG A 140 -15.22 -20.99 -4.12
C ARG A 140 -14.47 -19.87 -3.41
N PRO A 141 -14.52 -19.84 -2.06
CA PRO A 141 -13.69 -18.91 -1.31
C PRO A 141 -12.21 -19.23 -1.57
N TRP A 142 -11.48 -18.25 -2.09
CA TRP A 142 -10.04 -18.32 -2.25
C TRP A 142 -9.38 -17.37 -1.25
N ASP A 143 -8.44 -17.88 -0.47
CA ASP A 143 -7.71 -17.10 0.52
C ASP A 143 -6.21 -17.32 0.33
N VAL A 144 -5.48 -16.24 0.05
CA VAL A 144 -4.03 -16.25 -0.14
C VAL A 144 -3.29 -16.85 1.07
N ARG A 145 -3.85 -16.73 2.28
CA ARG A 145 -3.25 -17.24 3.52
C ARG A 145 -3.12 -18.76 3.51
N THR A 146 -4.06 -19.43 2.85
CA THR A 146 -4.10 -20.90 2.76
C THR A 146 -3.70 -21.42 1.39
N ALA A 147 -3.97 -20.68 0.32
CA ALA A 147 -3.70 -21.09 -1.05
C ALA A 147 -2.23 -20.89 -1.46
N ILE A 148 -1.62 -19.78 -1.02
CA ILE A 148 -0.24 -19.41 -1.40
C ILE A 148 0.73 -19.59 -0.23
N ALA A 149 0.39 -19.09 0.96
CA ALA A 149 1.28 -19.16 2.11
C ALA A 149 1.28 -20.56 2.76
N ASN A 150 2.45 -20.96 3.29
CA ASN A 150 2.59 -22.17 4.10
C ASN A 150 2.85 -21.88 5.59
N ARG A 151 2.91 -20.60 5.96
CA ARG A 151 2.91 -20.11 7.35
C ARG A 151 2.02 -18.89 7.43
N HIS A 152 0.99 -18.92 8.28
CA HIS A 152 0.14 -17.76 8.51
C HIS A 152 -0.33 -17.74 9.96
N ASP A 153 -0.29 -16.55 10.55
CA ASP A 153 -0.99 -16.19 11.77
C ASP A 153 -1.64 -14.83 11.50
N VAL A 154 -2.62 -14.85 10.59
CA VAL A 154 -3.28 -13.68 10.03
C VAL A 154 -4.77 -13.79 10.34
N PRO A 155 -5.34 -12.86 11.11
CA PRO A 155 -6.76 -12.90 11.45
C PRO A 155 -7.68 -12.74 10.24
N ASP A 156 -8.90 -13.29 10.34
CA ASP A 156 -9.83 -13.34 9.21
C ASP A 156 -10.26 -11.97 8.69
N GLN A 157 -10.39 -11.01 9.60
CA GLN A 157 -10.76 -9.62 9.35
C GLN A 157 -9.61 -8.78 8.77
N ALA A 158 -8.38 -9.30 8.73
CA ALA A 158 -7.25 -8.55 8.20
C ALA A 158 -7.44 -8.32 6.69
N VAL A 159 -7.10 -7.11 6.25
CA VAL A 159 -7.27 -6.64 4.87
C VAL A 159 -5.93 -6.73 4.16
N TYR A 160 -5.91 -7.34 2.99
CA TYR A 160 -4.70 -7.42 2.17
C TYR A 160 -4.19 -6.00 1.84
N THR A 161 -2.88 -5.80 1.78
CA THR A 161 -2.27 -4.47 1.55
C THR A 161 -1.08 -4.49 0.61
N GLY A 162 -0.47 -5.65 0.36
CA GLY A 162 0.64 -5.75 -0.58
C GLY A 162 1.46 -7.03 -0.45
N LEU A 163 2.55 -7.07 -1.22
CA LEU A 163 3.53 -8.16 -1.25
C LEU A 163 4.91 -7.69 -0.79
N ALA A 164 5.60 -8.57 -0.09
CA ALA A 164 7.03 -8.49 0.11
C ALA A 164 7.70 -9.76 -0.40
N PHE A 165 8.79 -9.61 -1.12
CA PHE A 165 9.64 -10.70 -1.56
C PHE A 165 11.04 -10.49 -0.99
N SER A 166 11.62 -11.54 -0.45
CA SER A 166 13.00 -11.54 0.02
C SER A 166 13.83 -12.47 -0.85
N SER A 167 14.94 -11.96 -1.35
CA SER A 167 16.01 -12.72 -1.97
C SER A 167 17.23 -12.74 -1.06
N LEU A 168 17.89 -13.89 -0.93
CA LEU A 168 19.24 -14.03 -0.35
C LEU A 168 20.30 -14.05 -1.46
N ASP A 169 19.88 -14.20 -2.72
CA ASP A 169 20.69 -13.88 -3.88
C ASP A 169 20.66 -12.37 -4.09
N THR A 170 21.81 -11.74 -3.97
CA THR A 170 21.96 -10.29 -4.00
C THR A 170 22.81 -9.87 -5.19
N ARG A 171 22.87 -8.56 -5.45
CA ARG A 171 23.78 -8.01 -6.47
C ARG A 171 25.26 -8.30 -6.24
N THR A 172 25.64 -8.70 -5.01
CA THR A 172 27.03 -9.00 -4.65
C THR A 172 27.35 -10.50 -4.70
N GLY A 173 26.36 -11.37 -4.90
CA GLY A 173 26.56 -12.81 -4.96
C GLY A 173 25.34 -13.62 -4.57
N THR A 174 25.41 -14.93 -4.79
CA THR A 174 24.37 -15.88 -4.44
C THR A 174 24.40 -16.24 -2.96
N PHE A 175 23.30 -16.76 -2.45
CA PHE A 175 23.21 -17.28 -1.09
C PHE A 175 24.22 -18.40 -0.82
N ALA A 176 24.48 -19.26 -1.82
CA ALA A 176 25.47 -20.32 -1.72
C ALA A 176 26.89 -19.76 -1.53
N GLN A 177 27.24 -18.71 -2.28
CA GLN A 177 28.51 -17.99 -2.12
C GLN A 177 28.59 -17.32 -0.74
N ALA A 178 27.53 -16.61 -0.33
CA ALA A 178 27.48 -15.98 0.98
C ALA A 178 27.63 -17.00 2.13
N CYS A 179 27.05 -18.19 2.00
CA CYS A 179 27.19 -19.25 3.01
C CYS A 179 28.61 -19.82 3.12
N ALA A 180 29.39 -19.81 2.03
CA ALA A 180 30.76 -20.30 2.05
C ALA A 180 31.67 -19.39 2.87
N ASP A 181 31.41 -18.07 2.84
CA ASP A 181 32.23 -17.06 3.53
C ASP A 181 31.68 -16.68 4.92
N ALA A 182 30.37 -16.86 5.15
CA ALA A 182 29.72 -16.50 6.38
C ALA A 182 30.08 -17.43 7.55
N ARG A 183 30.18 -16.84 8.75
CA ARG A 183 30.38 -17.50 10.04
C ARG A 183 29.08 -17.63 10.83
N SER A 184 28.04 -16.88 10.45
CA SER A 184 26.72 -16.89 11.09
C SER A 184 25.64 -16.36 10.15
N GLU A 185 24.37 -16.60 10.48
CA GLU A 185 23.20 -16.08 9.78
C GLU A 185 23.17 -14.55 9.68
N LEU A 186 23.79 -13.85 10.64
CA LEU A 186 23.86 -12.38 10.67
C LEU A 186 24.70 -11.81 9.52
N GLN A 187 25.60 -12.62 8.95
CA GLN A 187 26.45 -12.21 7.83
C GLN A 187 25.79 -12.46 6.47
N ILE A 188 24.63 -13.10 6.43
CA ILE A 188 23.92 -13.37 5.17
C ILE A 188 23.20 -12.09 4.72
N PRO A 189 23.58 -11.50 3.57
CA PRO A 189 22.91 -10.33 3.02
C PRO A 189 21.53 -10.71 2.47
N GLY A 190 20.76 -9.71 2.06
CA GLY A 190 19.50 -9.97 1.35
C GLY A 190 18.98 -8.75 0.63
N THR A 191 18.16 -8.98 -0.39
CA THR A 191 17.40 -7.95 -1.07
C THR A 191 15.92 -8.14 -0.76
N ILE A 192 15.25 -7.03 -0.46
CA ILE A 192 13.83 -6.95 -0.17
C ILE A 192 13.19 -6.19 -1.32
N LEU A 193 12.17 -6.79 -1.92
CA LEU A 193 11.28 -6.13 -2.86
C LEU A 193 9.92 -6.02 -2.20
N TYR A 194 9.30 -4.86 -2.34
CA TYR A 194 7.99 -4.65 -1.75
C TYR A 194 7.09 -3.89 -2.72
N LEU A 195 5.85 -4.34 -2.77
CA LEU A 195 4.74 -3.75 -3.50
C LEU A 195 3.58 -3.53 -2.52
N ALA A 196 2.94 -2.38 -2.59
CA ALA A 196 1.69 -2.14 -1.88
C ALA A 196 0.82 -1.14 -2.62
N ASP A 197 -0.48 -1.17 -2.35
CA ASP A 197 -1.42 -0.20 -2.89
C ASP A 197 -0.99 1.22 -2.53
N ASP A 198 -1.14 2.15 -3.47
CA ASP A 198 -1.04 3.58 -3.19
C ASP A 198 -2.41 4.11 -2.70
N PRO A 199 -2.56 4.47 -1.41
CA PRO A 199 -3.81 5.05 -0.93
C PRO A 199 -4.09 6.44 -1.53
N ALA A 200 -3.08 7.14 -2.07
CA ALA A 200 -3.26 8.47 -2.66
C ALA A 200 -3.78 8.42 -4.11
N MET A 201 -3.62 7.28 -4.79
CA MET A 201 -4.05 7.10 -6.18
C MET A 201 -4.84 5.80 -6.30
N PRO A 202 -6.16 5.83 -6.54
CA PRO A 202 -6.93 4.63 -6.82
C PRO A 202 -6.31 3.84 -7.98
N GLY A 203 -5.93 2.58 -7.72
CA GLY A 203 -5.21 1.73 -8.67
C GLY A 203 -3.71 2.02 -8.84
N GLY A 204 -3.16 2.94 -8.05
CA GLY A 204 -1.74 3.21 -7.97
C GLY A 204 -1.00 2.14 -7.17
N GLN A 205 0.26 1.89 -7.52
CA GLN A 205 1.11 0.91 -6.85
C GLN A 205 2.37 1.60 -6.36
N ARG A 206 2.78 1.26 -5.14
CA ARG A 206 4.06 1.67 -4.57
C ARG A 206 5.03 0.52 -4.63
N ALA A 207 6.24 0.79 -5.10
CA ALA A 207 7.32 -0.17 -5.12
C ALA A 207 8.54 0.37 -4.38
N LEU A 208 9.24 -0.51 -3.67
CA LEU A 208 10.59 -0.25 -3.15
C LEU A 208 11.47 -1.48 -3.31
N VAL A 209 12.77 -1.24 -3.43
CA VAL A 209 13.84 -2.23 -3.37
C VAL A 209 14.80 -1.81 -2.27
N ALA A 210 15.08 -2.72 -1.34
CA ALA A 210 16.03 -2.47 -0.26
C ALA A 210 17.09 -3.57 -0.21
N ASP A 211 18.35 -3.17 -0.22
CA ASP A 211 19.49 -4.06 -0.05
C ASP A 211 19.98 -4.02 1.40
N ARG A 212 19.92 -5.16 2.08
CA ARG A 212 20.44 -5.39 3.42
C ARG A 212 21.80 -6.07 3.32
N ARG A 213 22.84 -5.42 3.87
CA ARG A 213 24.17 -6.03 4.02
C ARG A 213 24.20 -6.99 5.23
N GLY A 214 25.17 -7.92 5.22
CA GLY A 214 25.49 -8.71 6.40
C GLY A 214 26.15 -7.88 7.52
N ALA A 215 26.41 -8.52 8.65
CA ALA A 215 27.07 -7.89 9.80
C ALA A 215 28.49 -7.34 9.49
N ASP A 216 29.19 -7.92 8.53
CA ASP A 216 30.46 -7.44 7.98
C ASP A 216 30.31 -6.09 7.25
N GLY A 217 29.16 -5.85 6.62
CA GLY A 217 28.72 -4.56 6.12
C GLY A 217 27.95 -3.72 7.13
N HIS A 218 28.11 -3.99 8.44
CA HIS A 218 27.45 -3.32 9.56
C HIS A 218 25.91 -3.32 9.47
N ASN A 219 25.30 -4.35 8.86
CA ASN A 219 23.86 -4.43 8.63
C ASN A 219 23.29 -3.20 7.90
N ALA A 220 24.11 -2.52 7.09
CA ALA A 220 23.67 -1.35 6.35
C ALA A 220 22.49 -1.70 5.44
N LEU A 221 21.50 -0.81 5.40
CA LEU A 221 20.29 -0.95 4.62
C LEU A 221 20.21 0.23 3.63
N THR A 222 20.26 -0.07 2.34
CA THR A 222 20.08 0.92 1.27
C THR A 222 18.69 0.76 0.68
N ILE A 223 17.89 1.82 0.68
CA ILE A 223 16.52 1.78 0.16
C ILE A 223 16.39 2.63 -1.10
N SER A 224 15.81 2.06 -2.15
CA SER A 224 15.38 2.78 -3.35
C SER A 224 13.86 2.66 -3.45
N SER A 225 13.16 3.79 -3.45
CA SER A 225 11.69 3.83 -3.38
C SER A 225 11.11 4.75 -4.44
N HIS A 226 9.95 4.38 -4.98
CA HIS A 226 9.23 5.23 -5.93
C HIS A 226 8.56 6.42 -5.24
N GLU A 227 8.10 6.21 -4.01
CA GLU A 227 7.53 7.25 -3.17
C GLU A 227 8.49 7.72 -2.08
N ALA A 228 8.23 8.92 -1.57
CA ALA A 228 8.95 9.44 -0.41
C ALA A 228 8.60 8.63 0.85
N LEU A 229 9.62 8.09 1.51
CA LEU A 229 9.49 7.41 2.81
C LEU A 229 9.63 8.38 4.00
N SER A 230 9.74 9.68 3.72
CA SER A 230 9.78 10.75 4.73
C SER A 230 8.87 11.91 4.32
N THR A 231 8.31 12.58 5.32
CA THR A 231 7.58 13.85 5.18
C THR A 231 8.27 14.92 6.03
N PRO A 232 7.86 16.20 5.94
CA PRO A 232 8.31 17.23 6.88
C PRO A 232 8.02 16.90 8.35
N VAL A 233 7.09 15.98 8.62
CA VAL A 233 6.65 15.60 9.97
C VAL A 233 7.33 14.32 10.45
N ILE A 234 7.64 13.37 9.56
CA ILE A 234 8.30 12.10 9.90
C ILE A 234 9.52 11.88 9.02
N LEU A 235 10.68 11.75 9.67
CA LEU A 235 11.93 11.36 9.02
C LEU A 235 12.06 9.83 8.99
N SER A 236 12.41 9.29 7.81
CA SER A 236 12.79 7.88 7.69
C SER A 236 14.01 7.60 8.56
N ARG A 237 14.00 6.47 9.29
CA ARG A 237 15.15 6.03 10.10
C ARG A 237 16.33 5.57 9.23
N TRP A 238 16.03 5.17 8.00
CA TRP A 238 17.02 4.66 7.05
C TRP A 238 17.20 5.64 5.88
N PRO A 239 18.43 5.81 5.38
CA PRO A 239 18.64 6.57 4.16
C PRO A 239 17.90 5.90 3.01
N TYR A 240 17.17 6.70 2.23
CA TYR A 240 16.50 6.23 1.04
C TYR A 240 16.72 7.19 -0.13
N THR A 241 16.69 6.62 -1.33
CA THR A 241 16.75 7.38 -2.58
C THR A 241 15.40 7.27 -3.27
N ARG A 242 14.78 8.42 -3.57
CA ARG A 242 13.59 8.45 -4.40
C ARG A 242 14.00 8.27 -5.86
N VAL A 243 13.35 7.34 -6.55
CA VAL A 243 13.62 7.00 -7.96
C VAL A 243 12.31 6.85 -8.72
N ALA A 244 12.28 7.09 -10.03
CA ALA A 244 11.06 6.87 -10.80
C ALA A 244 10.69 5.37 -10.81
N LEU A 245 9.39 5.05 -10.86
CA LEU A 245 8.91 3.67 -10.87
C LEU A 245 9.52 2.87 -12.04
N SER A 246 9.53 3.42 -13.25
CA SER A 246 10.16 2.78 -14.41
C SER A 246 11.63 2.43 -14.16
N LEU A 247 12.38 3.31 -13.49
CA LEU A 247 13.78 3.06 -13.17
C LEU A 247 13.97 1.95 -12.14
N LEU A 248 13.04 1.78 -11.19
CA LEU A 248 13.08 0.62 -10.27
C LEU A 248 12.94 -0.68 -11.05
N TYR A 249 12.08 -0.72 -12.06
CA TYR A 249 11.89 -1.90 -12.89
C TYR A 249 13.09 -2.12 -13.82
N GLU A 250 13.61 -1.08 -14.46
CA GLU A 250 14.70 -1.24 -15.45
C GLU A 250 16.07 -1.47 -14.81
N ARG A 251 16.38 -0.81 -13.68
CA ARG A 251 17.75 -0.72 -13.15
C ARG A 251 18.04 -1.54 -11.91
N SER A 252 17.02 -2.13 -11.26
CA SER A 252 17.23 -2.87 -10.00
C SER A 252 17.93 -4.22 -10.17
N GLY A 253 18.06 -4.75 -11.39
CA GLY A 253 18.43 -6.16 -11.62
C GLY A 253 17.30 -7.15 -11.31
N TYR A 254 16.22 -6.69 -10.67
CA TYR A 254 15.04 -7.47 -10.31
C TYR A 254 13.78 -7.05 -11.09
N GLY A 255 13.95 -6.35 -12.21
CA GLY A 255 12.84 -5.83 -13.01
C GLY A 255 11.79 -6.87 -13.36
N ARG A 256 12.24 -8.06 -13.81
CA ARG A 256 11.33 -9.15 -14.15
C ARG A 256 10.61 -9.71 -12.93
N VAL A 257 11.30 -9.82 -11.80
CA VAL A 257 10.70 -10.24 -10.52
C VAL A 257 9.63 -9.24 -10.10
N LEU A 258 9.91 -7.93 -10.15
CA LEU A 258 8.93 -6.88 -9.85
C LEU A 258 7.70 -6.94 -10.77
N GLN A 259 7.88 -7.20 -12.07
CA GLN A 259 6.77 -7.37 -13.01
C GLN A 259 5.84 -8.51 -12.59
N VAL A 260 6.40 -9.69 -12.32
CA VAL A 260 5.58 -10.85 -11.94
C VAL A 260 4.99 -10.67 -10.54
N MET A 261 5.71 -10.04 -9.61
CA MET A 261 5.14 -9.65 -8.31
C MET A 261 3.93 -8.71 -8.49
N THR A 262 3.99 -7.77 -9.42
CA THR A 262 2.86 -6.85 -9.70
C THR A 262 1.67 -7.56 -10.32
N GLU A 263 1.90 -8.57 -11.16
CA GLU A 263 0.81 -9.44 -11.63
C GLU A 263 0.20 -10.23 -10.48
N LEU A 264 1.03 -10.83 -9.62
CA LEU A 264 0.58 -11.61 -8.47
C LEU A 264 -0.21 -10.75 -7.46
N ASP A 265 0.29 -9.54 -7.18
CA ASP A 265 -0.34 -8.57 -6.29
C ASP A 265 -1.76 -8.22 -6.77
N ARG A 266 -1.93 -7.96 -8.06
CA ARG A 266 -3.25 -7.71 -8.68
C ARG A 266 -4.20 -8.89 -8.50
N GLU A 267 -3.74 -10.11 -8.72
CA GLU A 267 -4.58 -11.31 -8.57
C GLU A 267 -5.00 -11.54 -7.11
N ILE A 268 -4.08 -11.35 -6.16
CA ILE A 268 -4.38 -11.47 -4.73
C ILE A 268 -5.34 -10.38 -4.28
N HIS A 269 -5.15 -9.15 -4.73
CA HIS A 269 -6.03 -8.03 -4.40
C HIS A 269 -7.47 -8.31 -4.87
N ALA A 270 -7.63 -8.72 -6.14
CA ALA A 270 -8.93 -9.09 -6.69
C ALA A 270 -9.61 -10.24 -5.91
N ALA A 271 -8.82 -11.23 -5.46
CA ALA A 271 -9.36 -12.33 -4.66
C ALA A 271 -9.76 -11.90 -3.24
N ASP A 272 -8.98 -11.02 -2.58
CA ASP A 272 -9.33 -10.50 -1.25
C ASP A 272 -10.56 -9.59 -1.29
N GLU A 273 -10.70 -8.75 -2.32
CA GLU A 273 -11.91 -7.96 -2.54
C GLU A 273 -13.15 -8.85 -2.70
N GLN A 274 -13.08 -9.85 -3.58
CA GLN A 274 -14.16 -10.82 -3.79
C GLN A 274 -14.55 -11.50 -2.47
N ARG A 275 -13.56 -11.98 -1.71
CA ARG A 275 -13.78 -12.62 -0.40
C ARG A 275 -14.52 -11.69 0.57
N ARG A 276 -14.13 -10.41 0.61
CA ARG A 276 -14.74 -9.40 1.49
C ARG A 276 -16.19 -9.09 1.08
N THR A 277 -16.46 -8.93 -0.21
CA THR A 277 -17.82 -8.69 -0.73
C THR A 277 -18.76 -9.86 -0.39
N SER A 278 -18.34 -11.10 -0.67
CA SER A 278 -19.14 -12.29 -0.33
C SER A 278 -19.32 -12.50 1.18
N ALA A 279 -18.43 -11.96 2.02
CA ALA A 279 -18.59 -12.00 3.47
C ALA A 279 -19.57 -10.92 3.97
N ALA A 280 -19.64 -9.76 3.30
CA ALA A 280 -20.58 -8.70 3.61
C ALA A 280 -22.03 -9.09 3.23
N GLU A 281 -22.23 -9.67 2.04
CA GLU A 281 -23.54 -10.17 1.58
C GLU A 281 -24.14 -11.18 2.58
N ARG A 282 -23.33 -12.16 3.00
CA ARG A 282 -23.74 -13.17 4.01
C ARG A 282 -24.09 -12.60 5.39
N ARG A 283 -23.63 -11.38 5.72
CA ARG A 283 -24.00 -10.69 6.96
C ARG A 283 -25.24 -9.82 6.81
N GLY A 284 -25.52 -9.32 5.61
CA GLY A 284 -26.72 -8.53 5.31
C GLY A 284 -27.99 -9.37 5.21
N ASP A 285 -27.86 -10.65 4.89
CA ASP A 285 -28.98 -11.62 4.81
C ASP A 285 -29.36 -12.23 6.18
N ARG A 286 -28.83 -11.72 7.30
CA ARG A 286 -29.14 -12.17 8.67
C ARG A 286 -29.78 -11.06 9.48
#